data_AF-A0A6P1BYX3-F1
#
_entry.id   AF-A0A6P1BYX3-F1
#
_cell.length_a   1.000
_cell.length_b   1.000
_cell.length_c   1.000
_cell.angle_alpha   90.00
_cell.angle_beta   90.00
_cell.angle_gamma   90.00
#
_symmetry.space_group_name_H-M   'P 1'
#
loop_
_entity.id
_entity.type
_entity.pdbx_description
1 polymer ?
#
loop_
_entity_poly.entity_id
_entity_poly.type
_entity_poly.pdbx_seq_one_letter_code
_entity_poly.pdbx_strand_id
1 'polypeptide(L)' 'PQAFLGDYRGIVMSDGYTAWRTLERATHIGCMAHSRRRFVDALKARKKGGGPPEQALRFFEQLYRVERQARD' A
#
# COMPACT_ATOMS: atom_id res chain seq x y z
N PRO A 1 13.87 -6.84 10.62
CA PRO A 1 14.26 -7.00 9.20
C PRO A 1 15.77 -7.20 9.01
N GLN A 2 16.62 -6.43 9.70
CA GLN A 2 18.07 -6.51 9.54
C GLN A 2 18.67 -7.90 9.81
N ALA A 3 18.24 -8.57 10.88
CA ALA A 3 18.77 -9.89 11.25
C ALA A 3 18.51 -10.99 10.19
N PHE A 4 17.50 -10.82 9.33
CA PHE A 4 17.12 -11.81 8.32
C PHE A 4 17.50 -11.39 6.90
N LEU A 5 17.30 -10.11 6.56
CA LEU A 5 17.52 -9.60 5.19
C LEU A 5 18.86 -8.90 5.00
N GLY A 6 19.56 -8.51 6.07
CA GLY A 6 20.92 -7.96 5.99
C GLY A 6 21.11 -6.92 4.89
N ASP A 7 22.00 -7.21 3.94
CA ASP A 7 22.36 -6.36 2.79
C ASP A 7 21.48 -6.61 1.55
N TYR A 8 20.25 -7.11 1.70
CA TYR A 8 19.35 -7.39 0.58
C TYR A 8 19.13 -6.13 -0.27
N ARG A 9 19.28 -6.29 -1.60
CA ARG A 9 19.23 -5.18 -2.58
C ARG A 9 18.08 -5.28 -3.57
N GLY A 10 17.19 -6.25 -3.38
CA GLY A 10 16.02 -6.43 -4.23
C GLY A 10 14.85 -5.54 -3.78
N ILE A 11 13.64 -5.97 -4.15
CA ILE A 11 12.40 -5.26 -3.86
C ILE A 11 11.79 -5.76 -2.56
N VAL A 12 11.45 -4.84 -1.67
CA VAL A 12 10.71 -5.14 -0.44
C VAL A 12 9.34 -4.46 -0.52
N MET A 13 8.29 -5.25 -0.69
CA MET A 13 6.91 -4.77 -0.52
C MET A 13 6.53 -4.85 0.96
N SER A 14 6.18 -3.72 1.56
CA SER A 14 5.82 -3.67 2.99
C SER A 14 4.55 -2.88 3.26
N ASP A 15 4.06 -3.00 4.49
CA ASP A 15 2.94 -2.22 5.03
C ASP A 15 3.32 -0.78 5.41
N GLY A 16 4.59 -0.39 5.21
CA GLY A 16 5.12 0.92 5.58
C GLY A 16 5.61 1.03 7.03
N TYR A 17 5.69 -0.08 7.78
CA TYR A 17 6.29 -0.07 9.12
C TYR A 17 7.73 0.46 9.09
N THR A 18 8.07 1.34 10.02
CA THR A 18 9.34 2.09 10.00
C THR A 18 10.57 1.20 10.10
N ALA A 19 10.47 0.03 10.73
CA ALA A 19 11.58 -0.91 10.81
C ALA A 19 12.07 -1.38 9.44
N TRP A 20 11.23 -1.41 8.39
CA TRP A 20 11.68 -1.78 7.04
C TRP A 20 12.73 -0.80 6.49
N ARG A 21 12.70 0.47 6.92
CA ARG A 21 13.64 1.51 6.47
C ARG A 21 15.08 1.26 6.91
N THR A 22 15.34 0.31 7.82
CA THR A 22 16.72 -0.11 8.16
C THR A 22 17.40 -0.86 7.01
N LEU A 23 16.64 -1.37 6.03
CA LEU A 23 17.18 -2.02 4.83
C LEU A 23 17.50 -0.95 3.77
N GLU A 24 18.57 -0.20 3.96
CA GLU A 24 18.90 0.98 3.16
C GLU A 24 19.17 0.68 1.68
N ARG A 25 19.64 -0.53 1.36
CA ARG A 25 19.95 -0.93 -0.02
C ARG A 25 18.77 -1.55 -0.77
N ALA A 26 17.68 -1.86 -0.08
CA ALA A 26 16.49 -2.43 -0.71
C ALA A 26 15.70 -1.34 -1.43
N THR A 27 15.07 -1.70 -2.55
CA THR A 27 14.05 -0.85 -3.17
C THR A 27 12.72 -1.08 -2.45
N HIS A 28 12.24 -0.07 -1.74
CA HIS A 28 11.01 -0.15 -0.96
C HIS A 28 9.79 0.17 -1.81
N ILE A 29 8.79 -0.72 -1.80
CA ILE A 29 7.47 -0.47 -2.40
C ILE A 29 6.36 -0.64 -1.35
N GLY A 30 5.30 0.14 -1.49
CA GLY A 30 4.15 0.09 -0.58
C GLY A 30 3.15 -0.99 -0.99
N CYS A 31 2.67 -1.76 -0.01
CA CYS A 31 1.60 -2.72 -0.23
C CYS A 31 0.26 -2.00 -0.50
N MET A 32 -0.30 -2.19 -1.71
CA MET A 32 -1.55 -1.53 -2.12
C MET A 32 -2.75 -1.93 -1.26
N ALA A 33 -2.80 -3.16 -0.73
CA ALA A 33 -3.85 -3.58 0.19
C ALA A 33 -3.81 -2.81 1.53
N HIS A 34 -2.60 -2.58 2.06
CA HIS A 34 -2.39 -1.78 3.27
C HIS A 34 -2.76 -0.31 3.06
N SER A 35 -2.36 0.27 1.92
CA SER A 35 -2.74 1.63 1.54
C SER A 35 -4.25 1.79 1.42
N ARG A 36 -4.94 0.87 0.73
CA ARG A 36 -6.41 0.89 0.60
C ARG A 36 -7.11 0.87 1.97
N ARG A 37 -6.67 0.00 2.89
CA ARG A 37 -7.26 -0.11 4.24
C ARG A 37 -7.24 1.23 4.98
N ARG A 38 -6.14 1.98 4.90
CA ARG A 38 -6.03 3.31 5.52
C ARG A 38 -7.06 4.30 4.98
N PHE A 39 -7.37 4.27 3.68
CA PHE A 39 -8.42 5.12 3.10
C PHE A 39 -9.83 4.67 3.47
N VAL A 40 -10.07 3.36 3.63
CA VAL A 40 -11.32 2.85 4.20
C VAL A 40 -11.51 3.38 5.62
N ASP A 41 -10.49 3.28 6.46
CA ASP A 41 -10.53 3.75 7.85
C ASP A 41 -10.73 5.27 7.91
N ALA A 42 -10.02 6.01 7.05
CA ALA A 42 -10.18 7.46 6.93
C ALA A 42 -11.60 7.84 6.49
N LEU A 43 -12.21 7.13 5.55
CA LEU A 43 -13.58 7.37 5.12
C LEU A 43 -14.58 7.10 6.26
N LYS A 44 -14.41 6.00 7.00
CA LYS A 44 -15.24 5.63 8.15
C LYS A 44 -15.15 6.64 9.29
N ALA A 45 -13.98 7.23 9.51
CA ALA A 45 -13.78 8.23 10.57
C ALA A 45 -14.46 9.58 10.27
N ARG A 46 -14.93 9.81 9.03
CA ARG A 46 -15.56 11.08 8.65
C ARG A 46 -17.05 11.08 9.00
N LYS A 47 -17.53 12.22 9.52
CA LYS A 47 -18.96 12.46 9.81
C LYS A 47 -19.82 12.60 8.55
N LYS A 48 -19.23 13.05 7.44
CA LYS A 48 -19.86 13.16 6.12
C LYS A 48 -19.11 12.26 5.15
N GLY A 49 -19.82 11.51 4.31
CA GLY A 49 -19.22 10.65 3.28
C GLY A 49 -18.39 11.41 2.23
N GLY A 50 -17.80 10.68 1.31
CA GLY A 50 -17.08 11.22 0.14
C GLY A 50 -15.67 11.75 0.39
N GLY A 51 -15.28 12.75 -0.41
CA GLY A 51 -14.01 13.48 -0.29
C GLY A 51 -12.76 12.69 -0.71
N PRO A 52 -11.56 13.14 -0.29
CA PRO A 52 -10.30 12.52 -0.70
C PRO A 52 -10.20 11.00 -0.41
N PRO A 53 -10.69 10.46 0.73
CA PRO A 53 -10.65 9.02 0.96
C PRO A 53 -11.52 8.23 -0.03
N GLU A 54 -12.72 8.72 -0.36
CA GLU A 54 -13.57 8.08 -1.37
C GLU A 54 -12.93 8.16 -2.76
N GLN A 55 -12.35 9.31 -3.12
CA GLN A 55 -11.63 9.45 -4.38
C GLN A 55 -10.47 8.45 -4.49
N ALA A 56 -9.69 8.28 -3.42
CA ALA A 56 -8.63 7.28 -3.37
C ALA A 56 -9.18 5.86 -3.57
N LEU A 57 -10.30 5.52 -2.92
CA LEU A 57 -10.94 4.20 -3.09
C LEU A 57 -11.42 3.96 -4.52
N ARG A 58 -11.92 4.99 -5.22
CA ARG A 58 -12.24 4.89 -6.66
C ARG A 58 -11.02 4.55 -7.52
N PHE A 59 -9.85 5.11 -7.20
CA PHE A 59 -8.61 4.74 -7.90
C PHE A 59 -8.21 3.28 -7.63
N PHE A 60 -8.38 2.78 -6.40
CA PHE A 60 -8.15 1.35 -6.11
C PHE A 60 -9.12 0.44 -6.88
N GLU A 61 -10.39 0.81 -7.00
CA GLU A 61 -11.37 0.06 -7.81
C GLU A 61 -10.97 0.02 -9.30
N GLN A 62 -10.48 1.14 -9.85
CA GLN A 62 -9.95 1.18 -11.21
C GLN A 62 -8.73 0.27 -11.38
N LEU A 63 -7.80 0.29 -10.43
CA LEU A 63 -6.63 -0.60 -10.44
C LEU A 63 -7.06 -2.08 -10.45
N TYR A 64 -7.98 -2.48 -9.57
CA TYR A 64 -8.45 -3.86 -9.50
C TYR A 64 -9.20 -4.30 -10.77
N ARG A 65 -9.81 -3.36 -11.49
CA ARG A 65 -10.38 -3.64 -12.81
C ARG A 65 -9.30 -3.99 -13.82
N VAL A 66 -8.21 -3.22 -13.86
CA VAL A 66 -7.06 -3.49 -14.73
C VAL A 66 -6.39 -4.82 -14.36
N GLU A 67 -6.19 -5.09 -13.07
CA GLU A 67 -5.62 -6.36 -12.59
C GLU A 67 -6.47 -7.58 -12.99
N ARG A 68 -7.80 -7.44 -12.98
CA ARG A 68 -8.71 -8.49 -13.44
C ARG A 68 -8.58 -8.71 -14.95
N GLN A 69 -8.58 -7.63 -15.73
CA GLN A 69 -8.41 -7.71 -17.19
C GLN A 69 -7.07 -8.34 -17.59
N ALA A 70 -6.01 -8.12 -16.83
CA ALA A 70 -4.69 -8.69 -17.09
C ALA A 70 -4.57 -10.17 -16.69
N ARG A 71 -5.52 -10.70 -15.91
CA ARG A 71 -5.56 -12.11 -15.49
C ARG A 71 -6.29 -12.99 -16.50
N ASP A 72 -7.25 -12.42 -17.21
CA ASP A 72 -8.01 -13.07 -18.28
C ASP A 72 -7.20 -13.10 -19.60
#